data_AF-A0A7C3TT49-F1
#
_entry.id   AF-A0A7C3TT49-F1
#
_cell.length_a   1.000
_cell.length_b   1.000
_cell.length_c   1.000
_cell.angle_alpha   90.00
_cell.angle_beta   90.00
_cell.angle_gamma   90.00
#
_symmetry.space_group_name_H-M   'P 1'
#
loop_
_entity.id
_entity.type
_entity.pdbx_description
1 polymer ?
#
loop_
_entity_poly.entity_id
_entity_poly.type
_entity_poly.pdbx_seq_one_letter_code
_entity_poly.pdbx_strand_id
1 'polypeptide(L)'
;MRWVAAVIAALLLPLPVSRVSRAADAPRKFDIPVWHPDARWQLDPEPFAGTILQGELDGPRRQVMWRWALMPELCTRITEGGRYVCLSYDAATERYHVVAGSARGYLDGPFTRARFGGSSYSTRGEACASPDGRYLYIIDAYNQRAIRVLDLEKQEVRTIMRKAPAVRDLVVHPDGRLLVVNTGELLILTPDGALASRLPLEMKERDTHLSFSAALDEVHNRLYATQYRAENWYVWYWDLKDGSFHGVLPRARDDEPKRKPNEAGPFKGTNLYNEGAVAFGPDDPEKRFLYLGRVDTNTFFRLDLEKEEIWAFSADDGRFISSGVPRGKSSYGKPPLWLPDGSFMWHTLFWEGNQVRVFRRIR
;
A
#
# COMPACT_ATOMS: atom_id res chain seq x y z
N MET A 1 8.19 -46.50 -63.33
CA MET A 1 6.95 -46.22 -62.59
C MET A 1 7.31 -45.48 -61.31
N ARG A 2 6.98 -44.18 -61.24
CA ARG A 2 7.32 -43.26 -60.14
C ARG A 2 6.20 -43.32 -59.09
N TRP A 3 6.56 -43.50 -57.82
CA TRP A 3 5.67 -43.20 -56.70
C TRP A 3 6.08 -41.84 -56.11
N VAL A 4 5.12 -40.91 -56.08
CA VAL A 4 5.25 -39.56 -55.51
C VAL A 4 4.73 -39.60 -54.08
N ALA A 5 5.61 -39.34 -53.12
CA ALA A 5 5.23 -39.03 -51.74
C ALA A 5 5.18 -37.50 -51.61
N ALA A 6 3.98 -36.94 -51.41
CA ALA A 6 3.78 -35.54 -51.08
C ALA A 6 3.75 -35.40 -49.55
N VAL A 7 4.80 -34.82 -48.98
CA VAL A 7 4.85 -34.36 -47.59
C VAL A 7 4.48 -32.89 -47.59
N ILE A 8 3.31 -32.57 -47.03
CA ILE A 8 2.88 -31.20 -46.72
C ILE A 8 3.65 -30.76 -45.46
N ALA A 9 4.78 -30.08 -45.66
CA ALA A 9 5.44 -29.30 -44.61
C ALA A 9 4.76 -27.94 -44.53
N ALA A 10 3.68 -27.85 -43.73
CA ALA A 10 3.12 -26.57 -43.34
C ALA A 10 4.10 -25.86 -42.40
N LEU A 11 4.82 -24.88 -42.97
CA LEU A 11 5.63 -23.89 -42.27
C LEU A 11 4.75 -23.12 -41.27
N LEU A 12 4.78 -23.52 -40.00
CA LEU A 12 4.41 -22.68 -38.86
C LEU A 12 5.52 -21.64 -38.67
N LEU A 13 5.54 -20.60 -39.50
CA LEU A 13 6.29 -19.40 -39.17
C LEU A 13 5.54 -18.68 -38.04
N PRO A 14 6.16 -18.41 -36.89
CA PRO A 14 5.54 -17.56 -35.88
C PRO A 14 5.27 -16.21 -36.52
N LEU A 15 4.00 -15.79 -36.54
CA LEU A 15 3.64 -14.43 -36.90
C LEU A 15 4.48 -13.47 -36.05
N PRO A 16 5.09 -12.42 -36.63
CA PRO A 16 5.75 -11.41 -35.84
C PRO A 16 4.69 -10.80 -34.92
N VAL A 17 4.79 -11.10 -33.62
CA VAL A 17 4.09 -10.34 -32.60
C VAL A 17 4.68 -8.94 -32.69
N SER A 18 3.99 -8.06 -33.42
CA SER A 18 4.30 -6.65 -33.45
C SER A 18 4.30 -6.18 -32.00
N ARG A 19 5.51 -5.87 -31.49
CA ARG A 19 5.66 -5.20 -30.20
C ARG A 19 4.92 -3.88 -30.32
N VAL A 20 3.70 -3.81 -29.81
CA VAL A 20 3.10 -2.55 -29.36
C VAL A 20 3.77 -2.23 -28.03
N SER A 21 5.07 -1.98 -28.09
CA SER A 21 5.74 -1.18 -27.08
C SER A 21 5.32 0.24 -27.45
N ARG A 22 4.24 0.72 -26.85
CA ARG A 22 4.14 2.18 -26.71
C ARG A 22 5.37 2.54 -25.90
N ALA A 23 6.28 3.34 -26.48
CA ALA A 23 7.25 4.05 -25.67
C ALA A 23 6.45 4.67 -24.53
N ALA A 24 6.77 4.34 -23.28
CA ALA A 24 6.08 4.93 -22.15
C ALA A 24 6.32 6.43 -22.26
N ASP A 25 5.29 7.17 -22.67
CA ASP A 25 5.36 8.63 -22.71
C ASP A 25 5.83 9.08 -21.32
N ALA A 26 6.78 10.02 -21.29
CA ALA A 26 7.25 10.58 -20.04
C ALA A 26 6.02 11.00 -19.20
N PRO A 27 5.98 10.66 -17.90
CA PRO A 27 4.80 10.91 -17.08
C PRO A 27 4.40 12.38 -17.20
N ARG A 28 3.12 12.59 -17.53
CA ARG A 28 2.56 13.93 -17.73
C ARG A 28 2.72 14.71 -16.42
N LYS A 29 3.39 15.85 -16.49
CA LYS A 29 3.51 16.77 -15.34
C LYS A 29 2.26 17.65 -15.25
N PHE A 30 1.82 17.90 -14.02
CA PHE A 30 0.73 18.82 -13.70
C PHE A 30 1.29 20.00 -12.92
N ASP A 31 0.76 21.21 -13.17
CA ASP A 31 1.30 22.45 -12.59
C ASP A 31 0.92 22.62 -11.12
N ILE A 32 -0.18 22.02 -10.70
CA ILE A 32 -0.61 21.99 -9.30
C ILE A 32 -0.26 20.63 -8.69
N PRO A 33 0.01 20.54 -7.38
CA PRO A 33 0.26 19.27 -6.68
C PRO A 33 -1.03 18.50 -6.38
N VAL A 34 -0.93 17.20 -6.07
CA VAL A 34 -2.10 16.32 -5.84
C VAL A 34 -2.99 16.75 -4.68
N TRP A 35 -2.45 17.50 -3.72
CA TRP A 35 -3.22 18.01 -2.60
C TRP A 35 -3.95 19.33 -2.91
N HIS A 36 -3.68 19.97 -4.04
CA HIS A 36 -4.31 21.25 -4.36
C HIS A 36 -5.85 21.11 -4.47
N PRO A 37 -6.67 22.04 -3.95
CA PRO A 37 -8.13 21.96 -4.06
C PRO A 37 -8.65 21.87 -5.50
N ASP A 38 -7.89 22.40 -6.46
CA ASP A 38 -8.20 22.33 -7.89
C ASP A 38 -7.68 21.09 -8.60
N ALA A 39 -6.98 20.19 -7.92
CA ALA A 39 -6.61 18.91 -8.52
C ALA A 39 -7.88 18.12 -8.91
N ARG A 40 -7.86 17.55 -10.12
CA ARG A 40 -8.98 16.80 -10.70
C ARG A 40 -8.51 15.44 -11.19
N TRP A 41 -9.42 14.48 -11.13
CA TRP A 41 -9.23 13.15 -11.65
C TRP A 41 -10.46 12.64 -12.37
N GLN A 42 -10.26 11.76 -13.33
CA GLN A 42 -11.31 11.04 -14.04
C GLN A 42 -11.14 9.55 -13.79
N LEU A 43 -12.23 8.86 -13.47
CA LEU A 43 -12.22 7.40 -13.43
C LEU A 43 -11.90 6.88 -14.84
N ASP A 44 -10.86 6.05 -14.94
CA ASP A 44 -10.51 5.34 -16.16
C ASP A 44 -11.69 4.45 -16.57
N PRO A 45 -12.27 4.65 -17.77
CA PRO A 45 -13.44 3.89 -18.20
C PRO A 45 -13.10 2.42 -18.48
N GLU A 46 -11.82 2.11 -18.73
CA GLU A 46 -11.39 0.74 -18.93
C GLU A 46 -11.33 0.02 -17.57
N PRO A 47 -12.13 -1.04 -17.37
CA PRO A 47 -12.05 -1.81 -16.15
C PRO A 47 -10.68 -2.47 -16.09
N PHE A 48 -9.92 -2.16 -15.03
CA PHE A 48 -8.74 -2.95 -14.70
C PHE A 48 -9.21 -4.33 -14.21
N ALA A 49 -8.98 -5.35 -15.02
CA ALA A 49 -9.33 -6.72 -14.67
C ALA A 49 -8.54 -7.15 -13.42
N GLY A 50 -9.22 -7.19 -12.27
CA GLY A 50 -8.73 -7.83 -11.07
C GLY A 50 -9.20 -9.27 -11.06
N THR A 51 -8.30 -10.23 -11.30
CA THR A 51 -8.63 -11.65 -11.13
C THR A 51 -8.02 -12.17 -9.84
N ILE A 52 -8.76 -12.84 -8.95
CA ILE A 52 -8.19 -13.58 -7.81
C ILE A 52 -7.43 -14.79 -8.39
N LEU A 53 -6.31 -14.55 -9.07
CA LEU A 53 -5.43 -15.62 -9.50
C LEU A 53 -4.58 -16.03 -8.29
N GLN A 54 -5.11 -16.98 -7.53
CA GLN A 54 -4.29 -18.04 -6.96
C GLN A 54 -3.82 -18.91 -8.14
N GLY A 55 -2.75 -18.49 -8.82
CA GLY A 55 -2.28 -19.20 -10.01
C GLY A 55 -0.83 -18.88 -10.28
N GLU A 56 -0.05 -19.94 -10.42
CA GLU A 56 1.33 -19.92 -10.91
C GLU A 56 1.39 -19.12 -12.23
N LEU A 57 2.44 -18.29 -12.41
CA LEU A 57 3.03 -17.86 -13.70
C LEU A 57 3.12 -16.34 -13.96
N ASP A 58 4.24 -16.01 -14.60
CA ASP A 58 4.54 -14.77 -15.31
C ASP A 58 3.43 -14.40 -16.32
N GLY A 59 3.08 -13.12 -16.44
CA GLY A 59 1.98 -12.70 -17.33
C GLY A 59 1.92 -11.21 -17.66
N PRO A 60 1.05 -10.80 -18.61
CA PRO A 60 0.85 -9.40 -18.99
C PRO A 60 0.22 -8.57 -17.86
N ARG A 61 0.58 -7.27 -17.78
CA ARG A 61 0.12 -6.33 -16.74
C ARG A 61 -1.38 -6.37 -16.40
N ARG A 62 -2.23 -6.58 -17.41
CA ARG A 62 -3.70 -6.55 -17.31
C ARG A 62 -4.35 -7.80 -16.69
N GLN A 63 -3.56 -8.78 -16.25
CA GLN A 63 -4.05 -10.09 -15.80
C GLN A 63 -3.67 -10.46 -14.35
N VAL A 64 -3.11 -9.52 -13.58
CA VAL A 64 -2.62 -9.81 -12.22
C VAL A 64 -3.49 -9.11 -11.17
N MET A 65 -3.93 -9.86 -10.14
CA MET A 65 -4.60 -9.25 -8.99
C MET A 65 -3.64 -8.58 -8.04
N TRP A 66 -4.24 -7.58 -7.43
CA TRP A 66 -3.75 -6.90 -6.27
C TRP A 66 -4.71 -7.17 -5.12
N ARG A 67 -4.16 -7.45 -3.96
CA ARG A 67 -4.87 -7.19 -2.71
C ARG A 67 -3.76 -6.54 -1.83
N TRP A 68 -4.07 -5.53 -1.00
CA TRP A 68 -3.37 -4.94 0.17
C TRP A 68 -1.87 -4.50 0.22
N ALA A 69 -1.07 -4.42 -0.84
CA ALA A 69 0.10 -3.52 -0.85
C ALA A 69 0.54 -3.23 -2.29
N LEU A 70 0.85 -1.97 -2.59
CA LEU A 70 1.21 -1.51 -3.92
C LEU A 70 2.56 -0.79 -3.83
N MET A 71 3.58 -1.33 -4.49
CA MET A 71 4.75 -0.56 -4.91
C MET A 71 4.78 -0.56 -6.45
N PRO A 72 5.13 0.57 -7.09
CA PRO A 72 5.04 0.69 -8.56
C PRO A 72 5.88 -0.34 -9.33
N GLU A 73 7.02 -0.77 -8.76
CA GLU A 73 8.03 -1.61 -9.43
C GLU A 73 8.11 -3.04 -8.88
N LEU A 74 7.59 -3.27 -7.67
CA LEU A 74 7.64 -4.56 -7.00
C LEU A 74 6.33 -4.83 -6.26
N CYS A 75 5.61 -5.83 -6.73
CA CYS A 75 4.35 -6.23 -6.12
C CYS A 75 4.60 -7.26 -5.03
N THR A 76 4.62 -6.81 -3.79
CA THR A 76 4.46 -7.72 -2.65
C THR A 76 3.01 -7.85 -2.30
N ARG A 77 2.33 -8.90 -2.76
CA ARG A 77 1.31 -9.44 -1.86
C ARG A 77 1.12 -10.94 -1.89
N ILE A 78 1.12 -11.42 -0.66
CA ILE A 78 0.85 -12.77 -0.20
C ILE A 78 -0.63 -12.77 0.17
N THR A 79 -1.51 -13.34 -0.66
CA THR A 79 -2.91 -13.60 -0.28
C THR A 79 -3.17 -15.07 -0.10
N GLU A 80 -3.97 -15.36 0.93
CA GLU A 80 -4.74 -16.57 1.24
C GLU A 80 -4.75 -17.63 0.12
N GLY A 81 -4.35 -18.87 0.44
CA GLY A 81 -4.86 -20.09 -0.19
C GLY A 81 -4.07 -20.73 -1.35
N GLY A 82 -2.83 -20.35 -1.63
CA GLY A 82 -2.04 -20.96 -2.73
C GLY A 82 -0.52 -20.89 -2.55
N ARG A 83 0.25 -21.38 -3.53
CA ARG A 83 1.71 -21.24 -3.60
C ARG A 83 2.04 -19.74 -3.72
N TYR A 84 2.53 -19.14 -2.63
CA TYR A 84 2.78 -17.70 -2.51
C TYR A 84 3.98 -17.28 -3.36
N VAL A 85 3.81 -16.25 -4.21
CA VAL A 85 4.89 -15.65 -5.00
C VAL A 85 5.00 -14.14 -4.72
N CYS A 86 6.21 -13.62 -4.53
CA CYS A 86 6.53 -12.21 -4.71
C CYS A 86 6.68 -11.95 -6.21
N LEU A 87 6.09 -10.88 -6.74
CA LEU A 87 6.17 -10.53 -8.16
C LEU A 87 6.89 -9.20 -8.35
N SER A 88 7.77 -9.08 -9.34
CA SER A 88 8.36 -7.80 -9.79
C SER A 88 7.71 -7.39 -11.09
N TYR A 89 7.50 -6.07 -11.27
CA TYR A 89 7.03 -5.49 -12.51
C TYR A 89 8.22 -5.01 -13.35
N ASP A 90 8.33 -5.54 -14.55
CA ASP A 90 9.22 -5.01 -15.58
C ASP A 90 8.45 -3.99 -16.43
N ALA A 91 8.76 -2.71 -16.22
CA ALA A 91 8.15 -1.61 -16.96
C ALA A 91 8.53 -1.59 -18.44
N ALA A 92 9.68 -2.15 -18.83
CA ALA A 92 10.12 -2.17 -20.22
C ALA A 92 9.35 -3.21 -21.04
N THR A 93 8.94 -4.31 -20.42
CA THR A 93 8.18 -5.37 -21.09
C THR A 93 6.69 -5.37 -20.73
N GLU A 94 6.28 -4.56 -19.75
CA GLU A 94 4.94 -4.56 -19.14
C GLU A 94 4.53 -5.96 -18.62
N ARG A 95 5.49 -6.68 -18.04
CA ARG A 95 5.29 -8.05 -17.52
C ARG A 95 5.58 -8.13 -16.04
N TYR A 96 4.93 -9.09 -15.40
CA TYR A 96 5.26 -9.50 -14.04
C TYR A 96 6.14 -10.76 -14.06
N HIS A 97 7.11 -10.79 -13.16
CA HIS A 97 8.03 -11.91 -12.96
C HIS A 97 7.90 -12.46 -11.55
N VAL A 98 7.89 -13.78 -11.40
CA VAL A 98 8.04 -14.41 -10.08
C VAL A 98 9.44 -14.16 -9.54
N VAL A 99 9.51 -13.42 -8.44
CA VAL A 99 10.76 -13.05 -7.75
C VAL A 99 11.07 -14.05 -6.65
N ALA A 100 10.11 -14.41 -5.80
CA ALA A 100 10.36 -15.35 -4.71
C ALA A 100 9.08 -16.12 -4.34
N GLY A 101 9.22 -17.23 -3.61
CA GLY A 101 8.08 -17.92 -3.02
C GLY A 101 7.51 -19.07 -3.88
N SER A 102 7.51 -20.27 -3.32
CA SER A 102 6.73 -21.40 -3.85
C SER A 102 6.38 -22.47 -2.80
N ALA A 103 6.54 -22.18 -1.51
CA ALA A 103 6.12 -23.03 -0.38
C ALA A 103 6.18 -22.28 0.97
N ARG A 104 5.62 -22.86 2.04
CA ARG A 104 5.74 -22.42 3.44
C ARG A 104 7.13 -22.79 4.00
N GLY A 105 7.83 -21.88 4.70
CA GLY A 105 9.10 -22.20 5.36
C GLY A 105 9.97 -20.99 5.72
N TYR A 106 11.08 -21.24 6.42
CA TYR A 106 12.05 -20.25 6.95
C TYR A 106 13.22 -19.97 6.00
N LEU A 107 13.14 -20.40 4.74
CA LEU A 107 14.34 -20.41 3.92
C LEU A 107 14.69 -18.96 3.55
N ASP A 108 15.67 -18.40 4.25
CA ASP A 108 16.53 -17.33 3.76
C ASP A 108 17.40 -17.89 2.62
N GLY A 109 18.10 -17.01 1.92
CA GLY A 109 18.94 -17.35 0.78
C GLY A 109 18.33 -16.85 -0.53
N PRO A 110 18.69 -17.45 -1.67
CA PRO A 110 18.31 -16.90 -2.97
C PRO A 110 16.78 -16.91 -3.12
N PHE A 111 16.28 -15.88 -3.78
CA PHE A 111 14.89 -15.67 -4.19
C PHE A 111 14.15 -16.94 -4.63
N THR A 112 14.78 -17.76 -5.49
CA THR A 112 14.23 -19.04 -5.99
C THR A 112 13.96 -20.09 -4.88
N ARG A 113 14.69 -20.02 -3.78
CA ARG A 113 14.59 -20.93 -2.64
C ARG A 113 13.86 -20.30 -1.46
N ALA A 114 13.80 -18.97 -1.39
CA ALA A 114 13.14 -18.32 -0.29
C ALA A 114 11.65 -18.66 -0.20
N ARG A 115 11.14 -18.80 1.02
CA ARG A 115 9.79 -19.23 1.34
C ARG A 115 9.15 -18.26 2.31
N PHE A 116 7.88 -17.92 2.14
CA PHE A 116 7.16 -16.99 3.02
C PHE A 116 5.96 -17.70 3.65
N GLY A 117 5.60 -17.26 4.87
CA GLY A 117 4.28 -17.51 5.43
C GLY A 117 3.18 -16.93 4.54
N GLY A 118 2.00 -17.54 4.51
CA GLY A 118 0.83 -16.93 3.86
C GLY A 118 0.39 -15.62 4.54
N SER A 119 -0.78 -15.08 4.20
CA SER A 119 -1.47 -14.10 5.06
C SER A 119 -2.82 -14.68 5.46
N SER A 120 -3.15 -14.75 6.75
CA SER A 120 -4.55 -14.86 7.17
C SER A 120 -5.15 -13.46 7.27
N TYR A 121 -6.47 -13.35 7.19
CA TYR A 121 -7.23 -12.12 7.38
C TYR A 121 -6.79 -11.27 8.60
N SER A 122 -6.26 -11.92 9.65
CA SER A 122 -5.75 -11.30 10.88
C SER A 122 -4.40 -10.59 10.76
N THR A 123 -3.67 -10.78 9.65
CA THR A 123 -2.32 -10.23 9.47
C THR A 123 -2.23 -9.60 8.09
N ARG A 124 -2.61 -8.32 8.02
CA ARG A 124 -2.31 -7.46 6.87
C ARG A 124 -0.79 -7.23 6.93
N GLY A 125 -0.01 -8.13 6.31
CA GLY A 125 1.45 -8.02 6.32
C GLY A 125 1.86 -6.69 5.72
N GLU A 126 2.44 -5.81 6.53
CA GLU A 126 2.98 -4.55 6.02
C GLU A 126 4.35 -4.79 5.40
N ALA A 127 4.60 -4.03 4.36
CA ALA A 127 5.85 -4.01 3.63
C ALA A 127 6.20 -2.58 3.28
N CYS A 128 7.49 -2.29 3.24
CA CYS A 128 8.02 -0.97 2.88
C CYS A 128 9.34 -1.14 2.12
N ALA A 129 9.62 -0.22 1.20
CA ALA A 129 10.81 -0.25 0.37
C ALA A 129 11.83 0.74 0.91
N SER A 130 13.11 0.43 0.76
CA SER A 130 14.15 1.43 0.93
C SER A 130 14.03 2.51 -0.13
N PRO A 131 14.50 3.75 0.14
CA PRO A 131 14.38 4.87 -0.79
C PRO A 131 15.11 4.63 -2.11
N ASP A 132 16.19 3.85 -2.08
CA ASP A 132 16.96 3.43 -3.26
C ASP A 132 16.35 2.24 -4.01
N GLY A 133 15.23 1.69 -3.53
CA GLY A 133 14.57 0.53 -4.12
C GLY A 133 15.36 -0.77 -4.01
N ARG A 134 16.47 -0.81 -3.29
CA ARG A 134 17.31 -2.01 -3.13
C ARG A 134 16.68 -3.05 -2.21
N TYR A 135 16.11 -2.58 -1.11
CA TYR A 135 15.57 -3.42 -0.06
C TYR A 135 14.06 -3.31 0.00
N LEU A 136 13.44 -4.45 0.25
CA LEU A 136 12.04 -4.55 0.54
C LEU A 136 11.89 -5.31 1.86
N TYR A 137 11.32 -4.64 2.86
CA TYR A 137 11.07 -5.20 4.17
C TYR A 137 9.64 -5.71 4.24
N ILE A 138 9.43 -6.87 4.86
CA ILE A 138 8.12 -7.51 4.99
C ILE A 138 7.97 -8.08 6.41
N ILE A 139 6.79 -7.88 7.01
CA ILE A 139 6.36 -8.63 8.20
C ILE A 139 5.81 -10.00 7.77
N ASP A 140 6.54 -11.07 8.05
CA ASP A 140 6.11 -12.45 7.82
C ASP A 140 5.22 -12.95 8.98
N ALA A 141 3.92 -12.77 8.79
CA ALA A 141 2.87 -13.09 9.75
C ALA A 141 2.87 -14.52 10.29
N TYR A 142 3.01 -15.55 9.44
CA TYR A 142 2.97 -16.95 9.90
C TYR A 142 4.25 -17.33 10.61
N ASN A 143 5.32 -16.61 10.35
CA ASN A 143 6.58 -16.80 11.01
C ASN A 143 6.71 -15.96 12.28
N GLN A 144 5.68 -16.00 13.13
CA GLN A 144 5.65 -15.24 14.39
C GLN A 144 5.98 -13.75 14.17
N ARG A 145 5.49 -13.18 13.06
CA ARG A 145 5.73 -11.79 12.62
C ARG A 145 7.21 -11.46 12.46
N ALA A 146 8.04 -12.40 11.99
CA ALA A 146 9.43 -12.13 11.67
C ALA A 146 9.55 -11.01 10.63
N ILE A 147 10.56 -10.15 10.76
CA ILE A 147 10.86 -9.15 9.74
C ILE A 147 11.89 -9.74 8.79
N ARG A 148 11.53 -9.75 7.51
CA ARG A 148 12.37 -10.24 6.43
C ARG A 148 12.69 -9.12 5.48
N VAL A 149 13.90 -9.15 4.93
CA VAL A 149 14.36 -8.23 3.91
C VAL A 149 14.63 -9.00 2.63
N LEU A 150 14.13 -8.51 1.51
CA LEU A 150 14.50 -8.93 0.17
C LEU A 150 15.53 -7.91 -0.32
N ASP A 151 16.76 -8.38 -0.57
CA ASP A 151 17.80 -7.63 -1.26
C ASP A 151 17.61 -7.87 -2.76
N LEU A 152 17.04 -6.89 -3.45
CA LEU A 152 16.63 -6.99 -4.85
C LEU A 152 17.82 -6.98 -5.80
N GLU A 153 18.91 -6.34 -5.38
CA GLU A 153 20.18 -6.35 -6.11
C GLU A 153 20.84 -7.74 -6.02
N LYS A 154 20.93 -8.32 -4.82
CA LYS A 154 21.53 -9.66 -4.62
C LYS A 154 20.59 -10.81 -4.95
N GLN A 155 19.31 -10.53 -5.13
CA GLN A 155 18.25 -11.54 -5.27
C GLN A 155 18.24 -12.55 -4.11
N GLU A 156 18.34 -12.04 -2.88
CA GLU A 156 18.38 -12.84 -1.66
C GLU A 156 17.37 -12.36 -0.62
N VAL A 157 16.81 -13.29 0.13
CA VAL A 157 15.95 -13.02 1.29
C VAL A 157 16.71 -13.33 2.57
N ARG A 158 16.65 -12.42 3.54
CA ARG A 158 17.26 -12.58 4.87
C ARG A 158 16.25 -12.26 5.95
N THR A 159 16.29 -12.98 7.05
CA THR A 159 15.49 -12.67 8.24
C THR A 159 16.30 -11.76 9.16
N ILE A 160 15.87 -10.52 9.30
CA ILE A 160 16.57 -9.51 10.12
C ILE A 160 16.03 -9.41 11.55
N MET A 161 14.79 -9.86 11.78
CA MET A 161 14.23 -9.99 13.12
C MET A 161 13.38 -11.26 13.22
N ARG A 162 13.73 -12.16 14.13
CA ARG A 162 12.99 -13.41 14.37
C ARG A 162 11.98 -13.21 15.49
N LYS A 163 10.80 -13.82 15.36
CA LYS A 163 9.77 -13.88 16.42
C LYS A 163 9.44 -12.51 17.00
N ALA A 164 8.80 -11.66 16.21
CA ALA A 164 8.49 -10.29 16.60
C ALA A 164 6.96 -10.10 16.76
N PRO A 165 6.29 -10.85 17.66
CA PRO A 165 4.82 -10.90 17.73
C PRO A 165 4.15 -9.56 18.07
N ALA A 166 4.91 -8.62 18.62
CA ALA A 166 4.44 -7.28 18.97
C ALA A 166 4.70 -6.25 17.85
N VAL A 167 5.40 -6.61 16.76
CA VAL A 167 5.62 -5.71 15.62
C VAL A 167 4.30 -5.41 14.94
N ARG A 168 3.98 -4.12 14.85
CA ARG A 168 2.73 -3.58 14.36
C ARG A 168 2.80 -3.13 12.93
N ASP A 169 3.89 -2.48 12.53
CA ASP A 169 4.14 -1.95 11.18
C ASP A 169 5.62 -1.60 10.96
N LEU A 170 5.97 -1.31 9.72
CA LEU A 170 7.30 -0.95 9.24
C LEU A 170 7.23 0.35 8.42
N VAL A 171 8.07 1.32 8.74
CA VAL A 171 8.24 2.54 7.94
C VAL A 171 9.71 2.75 7.65
N VAL A 172 10.06 3.16 6.43
CA VAL A 172 11.45 3.48 6.09
C VAL A 172 11.65 4.99 6.14
N HIS A 173 12.69 5.41 6.84
CA HIS A 173 13.14 6.79 6.87
C HIS A 173 13.90 7.12 5.57
N PRO A 174 13.87 8.36 5.06
CA PRO A 174 14.56 8.72 3.81
C PRO A 174 16.09 8.49 3.78
N ASP A 175 16.71 8.34 4.95
CA ASP A 175 18.14 7.96 5.07
C ASP A 175 18.38 6.43 5.00
N GLY A 176 17.34 5.65 4.77
CA GLY A 176 17.38 4.19 4.65
C GLY A 176 17.17 3.43 5.94
N ARG A 177 17.11 4.08 7.11
CA ARG A 177 16.81 3.40 8.38
C ARG A 177 15.41 2.81 8.38
N LEU A 178 15.27 1.60 8.92
CA LEU A 178 13.99 0.93 9.10
C LEU A 178 13.44 1.23 10.50
N LEU A 179 12.28 1.88 10.55
CA LEU A 179 11.52 2.12 11.77
C LEU A 179 10.51 0.98 11.93
N VAL A 180 10.71 0.16 12.96
CA VAL A 180 9.85 -0.97 13.30
C VAL A 180 8.96 -0.55 14.45
N VAL A 181 7.67 -0.37 14.17
CA VAL A 181 6.69 -0.01 15.19
C VAL A 181 6.37 -1.26 16.00
N ASN A 182 6.72 -1.25 17.28
CA ASN A 182 6.47 -2.36 18.21
C ASN A 182 5.50 -1.87 19.30
N THR A 183 4.80 -2.77 19.99
CA THR A 183 3.92 -2.34 21.09
C THR A 183 4.74 -1.66 22.19
N GLY A 184 4.54 -0.35 22.37
CA GLY A 184 5.19 0.46 23.41
C GLY A 184 6.62 0.93 23.11
N GLU A 185 7.17 0.62 21.93
CA GLU A 185 8.50 1.11 21.53
C GLU A 185 8.64 1.18 20.00
N LEU A 186 9.53 2.03 19.52
CA LEU A 186 10.00 2.08 18.15
C LEU A 186 11.42 1.52 18.11
N LEU A 187 11.64 0.47 17.33
CA LEU A 187 12.98 -0.05 17.07
C LEU A 187 13.50 0.60 15.80
N ILE A 188 14.71 1.17 15.85
CA ILE A 188 15.35 1.81 14.72
C ILE A 188 16.48 0.91 14.25
N LEU A 189 16.35 0.36 13.06
CA LEU A 189 17.29 -0.58 12.47
C LEU A 189 18.05 0.10 11.33
N THR A 190 19.30 -0.31 11.13
CA THR A 190 20.05 -0.04 9.90
C THR A 190 19.40 -0.77 8.71
N PRO A 191 19.71 -0.38 7.45
CA PRO A 191 19.14 -1.05 6.28
C PRO A 191 19.41 -2.57 6.22
N ASP A 192 20.55 -3.02 6.74
CA ASP A 192 20.91 -4.44 6.84
C ASP A 192 20.30 -5.16 8.06
N GLY A 193 19.56 -4.43 8.89
CA GLY A 193 18.75 -4.97 9.97
C GLY A 193 19.39 -4.98 11.36
N ALA A 194 20.59 -4.39 11.52
CA ALA A 194 21.19 -4.23 12.83
C ALA A 194 20.42 -3.17 13.65
N LEU A 195 20.18 -3.44 14.93
CA LEU A 195 19.49 -2.48 15.79
C LEU A 195 20.41 -1.30 16.10
N ALA A 196 20.02 -0.10 15.66
CA ALA A 196 20.72 1.14 15.92
C ALA A 196 20.27 1.79 17.24
N SER A 197 18.97 1.88 17.49
CA SER A 197 18.44 2.47 18.72
C SER A 197 17.00 2.02 19.01
N ARG A 198 16.52 2.39 20.21
CA ARG A 198 15.14 2.19 20.66
C ARG A 198 14.57 3.51 21.18
N LEU A 199 13.30 3.75 20.91
CA LEU A 199 12.56 4.89 21.45
C LEU A 199 11.29 4.35 22.14
N PRO A 200 11.14 4.49 23.47
CA PRO A 200 9.88 4.16 24.14
C PRO A 200 8.74 4.98 23.54
N LEU A 201 7.58 4.37 23.31
CA LEU A 201 6.40 5.07 22.79
C LEU A 201 5.33 5.13 23.88
N GLU A 202 4.83 6.34 24.15
CA GLU A 202 3.69 6.51 25.04
C GLU A 202 2.43 5.90 24.39
N MET A 203 1.75 5.00 25.10
CA MET A 203 0.56 4.32 24.60
C MET A 203 -0.69 4.84 25.31
N LYS A 204 -1.54 5.57 24.59
CA LYS A 204 -2.86 6.05 25.06
C LYS A 204 -4.06 5.37 24.38
N GLU A 205 -3.78 4.51 23.42
CA GLU A 205 -4.77 3.73 22.70
C GLU A 205 -4.65 2.26 23.08
N ARG A 206 -5.79 1.58 23.19
CA ARG A 206 -5.83 0.14 23.53
C ARG A 206 -5.18 -0.67 22.41
N ASP A 207 -4.27 -1.56 22.76
CA ASP A 207 -3.71 -2.49 21.78
C ASP A 207 -4.75 -3.55 21.39
N THR A 208 -5.22 -3.51 20.14
CA THR A 208 -6.23 -4.45 19.63
C THR A 208 -5.63 -5.60 18.84
N HIS A 209 -4.31 -5.57 18.60
CA HIS A 209 -3.55 -6.47 17.74
C HIS A 209 -4.01 -6.60 16.28
N LEU A 210 -5.04 -5.87 15.87
CA LEU A 210 -5.69 -5.99 14.56
C LEU A 210 -5.46 -4.71 13.77
N SER A 211 -5.12 -4.87 12.47
CA SER A 211 -4.89 -3.82 11.47
C SER A 211 -4.27 -2.53 12.05
N PHE A 212 -2.96 -2.41 11.97
CA PHE A 212 -2.25 -1.17 12.26
C PHE A 212 -1.84 -0.50 10.94
N SER A 213 -1.41 0.76 11.00
CA SER A 213 -0.72 1.43 9.91
C SER A 213 -0.07 2.70 10.45
N ALA A 214 1.14 2.98 10.00
CA ALA A 214 1.91 4.17 10.32
C ALA A 214 2.39 4.90 9.06
N ALA A 215 2.60 6.20 9.22
CA ALA A 215 3.16 7.08 8.19
C ALA A 215 4.17 8.02 8.83
N LEU A 216 5.38 8.08 8.26
CA LEU A 216 6.44 8.95 8.73
C LEU A 216 6.31 10.35 8.14
N ASP A 217 6.35 11.33 9.03
CA ASP A 217 6.59 12.73 8.75
C ASP A 217 8.01 13.05 9.22
N GLU A 218 8.96 12.86 8.31
CA GLU A 218 10.38 13.14 8.50
C GLU A 218 10.67 14.64 8.69
N VAL A 219 9.79 15.50 8.19
CA VAL A 219 9.95 16.96 8.23
C VAL A 219 9.78 17.44 9.67
N HIS A 220 8.78 16.91 10.37
CA HIS A 220 8.47 17.29 11.74
C HIS A 220 8.93 16.28 12.79
N ASN A 221 9.60 15.19 12.39
CA ASN A 221 9.95 14.07 13.27
C ASN A 221 8.72 13.47 13.96
N ARG A 222 7.67 13.15 13.21
CA ARG A 222 6.45 12.53 13.73
C ARG A 222 6.18 11.20 13.04
N LEU A 223 5.64 10.26 13.80
CA LEU A 223 5.13 9.01 13.26
C LEU A 223 3.63 8.93 13.49
N TYR A 224 2.86 9.22 12.44
CA TYR A 224 1.41 9.12 12.46
C TYR A 224 1.00 7.67 12.46
N ALA A 225 -0.09 7.34 13.16
CA ALA A 225 -0.61 5.98 13.25
C ALA A 225 -2.13 5.93 13.32
N THR A 226 -2.65 4.78 12.91
CA THR A 226 -4.05 4.38 13.08
C THR A 226 -4.12 2.88 13.35
N GLN A 227 -5.20 2.42 13.99
CA GLN A 227 -5.41 1.00 14.25
C GLN A 227 -6.89 0.61 14.19
N TYR A 228 -7.16 -0.69 14.17
CA TYR A 228 -8.52 -1.20 14.34
C TYR A 228 -9.03 -0.94 15.75
N ARG A 229 -10.28 -0.49 15.88
CA ARG A 229 -10.99 -0.29 17.16
C ARG A 229 -10.25 0.65 18.13
N ALA A 230 -9.58 1.68 17.62
CA ALA A 230 -9.06 2.76 18.48
C ALA A 230 -10.18 3.40 19.32
N GLU A 231 -9.93 3.67 20.59
CA GLU A 231 -10.96 4.09 21.53
C GLU A 231 -11.22 5.59 21.42
N ASN A 232 -10.17 6.41 21.43
CA ASN A 232 -10.28 7.87 21.55
C ASN A 232 -9.94 8.59 20.25
N TRP A 233 -8.99 8.07 19.48
CA TRP A 233 -8.45 8.73 18.29
C TRP A 233 -8.49 7.81 17.07
N TYR A 234 -9.08 8.28 15.98
CA TYR A 234 -8.95 7.65 14.68
C TYR A 234 -7.51 7.72 14.17
N VAL A 235 -6.81 8.83 14.42
CA VAL A 235 -5.41 9.06 14.06
C VAL A 235 -4.72 9.80 15.19
N TRP A 236 -3.48 9.41 15.48
CA TRP A 236 -2.57 10.08 16.41
C TRP A 236 -1.17 10.11 15.80
N TYR A 237 -0.21 10.76 16.46
CA TYR A 237 1.20 10.59 16.17
C TYR A 237 2.04 10.44 17.44
N TRP A 238 3.24 9.89 17.28
CA TRP A 238 4.32 9.98 18.26
C TRP A 238 5.35 11.02 17.82
N ASP A 239 5.78 11.90 18.72
CA ASP A 239 6.97 12.74 18.47
C ASP A 239 8.21 11.85 18.57
N LEU A 240 9.00 11.77 17.50
CA LEU A 240 10.16 10.88 17.43
C LEU A 240 11.36 11.37 18.23
N LYS A 241 11.29 12.56 18.84
CA LYS A 241 12.32 13.06 19.75
C LYS A 241 12.25 12.38 21.12
N ASP A 242 11.04 12.12 21.61
CA ASP A 242 10.83 11.65 22.98
C ASP A 242 9.78 10.53 23.12
N GLY A 243 9.09 10.18 22.05
CA GLY A 243 8.07 9.14 22.01
C GLY A 243 6.71 9.55 22.59
N SER A 244 6.50 10.84 22.86
CA SER A 244 5.25 11.37 23.40
C SER A 244 4.06 11.20 22.45
N PHE A 245 2.88 10.90 22.98
CA PHE A 245 1.66 10.67 22.21
C PHE A 245 0.85 11.96 22.03
N HIS A 246 0.39 12.20 20.80
CA HIS A 246 -0.45 13.34 20.44
C HIS A 246 -1.64 12.91 19.58
N GLY A 247 -2.86 13.19 20.04
CA GLY A 247 -4.08 12.92 19.27
C GLY A 247 -4.24 13.87 18.09
N VAL A 248 -4.73 13.36 16.94
CA VAL A 248 -4.92 14.17 15.72
C VAL A 248 -6.39 14.20 15.32
N LEU A 249 -6.96 13.05 14.95
CA LEU A 249 -8.35 12.95 14.53
C LEU A 249 -9.16 12.24 15.63
N PRO A 250 -9.92 12.96 16.47
CA PRO A 250 -10.67 12.37 17.57
C PRO A 250 -11.85 11.55 17.03
N ARG A 251 -12.18 10.49 17.76
CA ARG A 251 -13.46 9.80 17.59
C ARG A 251 -14.54 10.59 18.31
N ALA A 252 -15.65 10.85 17.64
CA ALA A 252 -16.81 11.48 18.27
C ALA A 252 -17.33 10.59 19.41
N ARG A 253 -17.49 11.18 20.59
CA ARG A 253 -18.03 10.48 21.77
C ARG A 253 -19.52 10.19 21.56
N ASP A 254 -20.06 9.29 22.38
CA ASP A 254 -21.47 8.88 22.25
C ASP A 254 -22.45 10.00 22.65
N ASP A 255 -22.02 10.95 23.46
CA ASP A 255 -22.74 12.15 23.88
C ASP A 255 -22.52 13.37 22.98
N GLU A 256 -21.65 13.28 21.97
CA GLU A 256 -21.35 14.37 21.05
C GLU A 256 -22.18 14.27 19.75
N PRO A 257 -22.56 15.40 19.14
CA PRO A 257 -23.13 15.40 17.79
C PRO A 257 -22.18 14.75 16.78
N LYS A 258 -22.66 13.70 16.11
CA LYS A 258 -21.92 12.97 15.07
C LYS A 258 -22.35 13.47 13.68
N ARG A 259 -21.39 13.73 12.81
CA ARG A 259 -21.62 13.96 11.38
C ARG A 259 -22.09 12.67 10.71
N LYS A 260 -22.69 12.78 9.52
CA LYS A 260 -23.10 11.59 8.76
C LYS A 260 -21.86 10.74 8.45
N PRO A 261 -22.00 9.41 8.35
CA PRO A 261 -20.90 8.57 7.92
C PRO A 261 -20.26 9.10 6.63
N ASN A 262 -18.93 9.17 6.61
CA ASN A 262 -18.11 9.64 5.49
C ASN A 262 -18.23 11.13 5.12
N GLU A 263 -18.96 11.92 5.90
CA GLU A 263 -19.10 13.35 5.64
C GLU A 263 -17.75 14.08 5.82
N ALA A 264 -17.40 14.95 4.87
CA ALA A 264 -16.25 15.84 4.95
C ALA A 264 -16.54 17.07 5.84
N GLY A 265 -15.52 17.66 6.45
CA GLY A 265 -15.65 18.79 7.36
C GLY A 265 -14.62 18.78 8.50
N PRO A 266 -14.87 19.50 9.60
CA PRO A 266 -13.95 19.56 10.74
C PRO A 266 -13.69 18.20 11.37
N PHE A 267 -12.52 18.02 11.99
CA PHE A 267 -12.17 16.82 12.74
C PHE A 267 -13.19 16.50 13.84
N LYS A 268 -13.72 17.51 14.53
CA LYS A 268 -14.76 17.32 15.55
C LYS A 268 -16.05 16.73 14.94
N GLY A 269 -16.64 15.77 15.64
CA GLY A 269 -17.86 15.09 15.20
C GLY A 269 -17.65 14.13 14.03
N THR A 270 -16.40 13.87 13.61
CA THR A 270 -16.08 12.88 12.58
C THR A 270 -16.61 11.50 12.97
N ASN A 271 -17.27 10.83 12.03
CA ASN A 271 -17.80 9.49 12.20
C ASN A 271 -17.32 8.59 11.07
N LEU A 272 -16.29 7.79 11.37
CA LEU A 272 -15.68 6.84 10.44
C LEU A 272 -15.73 5.43 11.01
N TYR A 273 -15.72 4.44 10.11
CA TYR A 273 -15.37 3.09 10.50
C TYR A 273 -13.94 3.03 11.02
N ASN A 274 -13.72 2.26 12.07
CA ASN A 274 -12.51 2.32 12.87
C ASN A 274 -11.50 1.24 12.48
N GLU A 275 -11.21 1.13 11.18
CA GLU A 275 -10.14 0.30 10.61
C GLU A 275 -9.64 1.00 9.37
N GLY A 276 -8.33 1.07 9.15
CA GLY A 276 -7.81 1.83 8.03
C GLY A 276 -6.31 1.76 7.89
N ALA A 277 -5.80 2.66 7.05
CA ALA A 277 -4.38 2.93 6.91
C ALA A 277 -4.14 4.41 6.56
N VAL A 278 -2.95 4.87 6.92
CA VAL A 278 -2.49 6.25 6.72
C VAL A 278 -1.26 6.28 5.84
N ALA A 279 -1.11 7.33 5.03
CA ALA A 279 0.08 7.58 4.22
C ALA A 279 0.18 9.07 3.86
N PHE A 280 1.39 9.55 3.57
CA PHE A 280 1.57 10.86 2.94
C PHE A 280 1.51 10.73 1.41
N GLY A 281 1.15 11.83 0.76
CA GLY A 281 1.13 11.89 -0.71
C GLY A 281 2.52 12.12 -1.31
N PRO A 282 2.68 11.92 -2.62
CA PRO A 282 3.96 12.03 -3.33
C PRO A 282 4.52 13.46 -3.39
N ASP A 283 3.63 14.47 -3.38
CA ASP A 283 4.00 15.86 -3.69
C ASP A 283 3.71 16.83 -2.52
N ASP A 284 3.82 16.36 -1.28
CA ASP A 284 3.55 17.14 -0.08
C ASP A 284 4.83 17.35 0.75
N PRO A 285 5.69 18.32 0.36
CA PRO A 285 6.99 18.56 0.99
C PRO A 285 6.87 19.05 2.42
N GLU A 286 5.72 19.60 2.80
CA GLU A 286 5.44 20.09 4.16
C GLU A 286 4.70 19.06 5.01
N LYS A 287 4.39 17.87 4.47
CA LYS A 287 3.65 16.81 5.20
C LYS A 287 2.36 17.34 5.84
N ARG A 288 1.71 18.30 5.19
CA ARG A 288 0.46 18.92 5.65
C ARG A 288 -0.74 17.98 5.48
N PHE A 289 -0.72 17.13 4.46
CA PHE A 289 -1.84 16.33 4.01
C PHE A 289 -1.61 14.85 4.25
N LEU A 290 -2.28 14.32 5.28
CA LEU A 290 -2.26 12.89 5.56
C LEU A 290 -3.44 12.21 4.87
N TYR A 291 -3.16 11.23 4.02
CA TYR A 291 -4.19 10.45 3.34
C TYR A 291 -4.63 9.28 4.21
N LEU A 292 -5.94 9.04 4.23
CA LEU A 292 -6.58 8.09 5.11
C LEU A 292 -7.54 7.19 4.32
N GLY A 293 -7.25 5.89 4.29
CA GLY A 293 -8.17 4.87 3.83
C GLY A 293 -8.92 4.27 5.03
N ARG A 294 -10.23 4.06 4.90
CA ARG A 294 -11.03 3.37 5.92
C ARG A 294 -11.78 2.19 5.32
N VAL A 295 -11.86 1.11 6.08
CA VAL A 295 -12.64 -0.08 5.72
C VAL A 295 -14.13 0.29 5.81
N ASP A 296 -14.97 -0.31 4.96
CA ASP A 296 -16.42 -0.13 4.93
C ASP A 296 -16.96 1.30 4.70
N THR A 297 -16.09 2.31 4.56
CA THR A 297 -16.51 3.68 4.22
C THR A 297 -16.78 3.86 2.74
N ASN A 298 -16.28 2.97 1.88
CA ASN A 298 -16.24 3.16 0.43
C ASN A 298 -15.72 4.56 0.05
N THR A 299 -14.87 5.17 0.88
CA THR A 299 -14.46 6.57 0.75
C THR A 299 -12.98 6.72 1.06
N PHE A 300 -12.27 7.42 0.19
CA PHE A 300 -10.91 7.87 0.40
C PHE A 300 -10.89 9.27 1.02
N PHE A 301 -10.10 9.47 2.08
CA PHE A 301 -10.03 10.72 2.80
C PHE A 301 -8.64 11.33 2.75
N ARG A 302 -8.59 12.64 2.96
CA ARG A 302 -7.38 13.42 3.19
C ARG A 302 -7.60 14.31 4.40
N LEU A 303 -6.68 14.29 5.34
CA LEU A 303 -6.66 15.19 6.48
C LEU A 303 -5.83 16.41 6.09
N ASP A 304 -6.39 17.62 6.22
CA ASP A 304 -5.63 18.86 6.23
C ASP A 304 -5.23 19.11 7.69
N LEU A 305 -3.99 18.79 8.05
CA LEU A 305 -3.52 18.81 9.43
C LEU A 305 -3.42 20.23 9.99
N GLU A 306 -3.26 21.24 9.13
CA GLU A 306 -3.21 22.65 9.54
C GLU A 306 -4.61 23.19 9.84
N LYS A 307 -5.60 22.83 9.01
CA LYS A 307 -6.99 23.30 9.18
C LYS A 307 -7.82 22.43 10.12
N GLU A 308 -7.29 21.29 10.54
CA GLU A 308 -8.02 20.27 11.29
C GLU A 308 -9.33 19.84 10.60
N GLU A 309 -9.24 19.60 9.30
CA GLU A 309 -10.36 19.19 8.45
C GLU A 309 -10.10 17.84 7.78
N ILE A 310 -11.14 17.00 7.72
CA ILE A 310 -11.17 15.81 6.89
C ILE A 310 -11.91 16.11 5.58
N TRP A 311 -11.19 15.95 4.48
CA TRP A 311 -11.70 16.06 3.13
C TRP A 311 -11.97 14.66 2.59
N ALA A 312 -13.05 14.51 1.82
CA ALA A 312 -13.44 13.24 1.23
C ALA A 312 -13.31 13.30 -0.29
N PHE A 313 -12.78 12.25 -0.90
CA PHE A 313 -12.73 12.15 -2.36
C PHE A 313 -14.11 11.74 -2.90
N SER A 314 -14.70 12.61 -3.71
CA SER A 314 -15.93 12.35 -4.45
C SER A 314 -15.56 11.81 -5.83
N ALA A 315 -15.82 10.52 -6.07
CA ALA A 315 -15.46 9.85 -7.31
C ALA A 315 -16.23 10.40 -8.51
N ASP A 316 -17.49 10.78 -8.31
CA ASP A 316 -18.33 11.36 -9.36
C ASP A 316 -17.88 12.79 -9.72
N ASP A 317 -17.38 13.54 -8.74
CA ASP A 317 -16.85 14.91 -8.96
C ASP A 317 -15.38 14.91 -9.38
N GLY A 318 -14.69 13.77 -9.25
CA GLY A 318 -13.27 13.66 -9.57
C GLY A 318 -12.38 14.56 -8.72
N ARG A 319 -12.72 14.80 -7.44
CA ARG A 319 -11.97 15.71 -6.56
C ARG A 319 -12.23 15.47 -5.09
N PHE A 320 -11.38 16.05 -4.24
CA PHE A 320 -11.65 16.17 -2.81
C PHE A 320 -12.64 17.29 -2.54
N ILE A 321 -13.60 17.02 -1.66
CA ILE A 321 -14.55 18.00 -1.12
C ILE A 321 -14.27 18.19 0.37
N SER A 322 -14.38 19.42 0.86
CA SER A 322 -14.18 19.78 2.27
C SER A 322 -15.47 19.76 3.09
N SER A 323 -16.62 19.63 2.45
CA SER A 323 -17.93 19.59 3.12
C SER A 323 -18.92 18.68 2.40
N GLY A 324 -19.87 18.14 3.16
CA GLY A 324 -20.90 17.25 2.65
C GLY A 324 -20.44 15.79 2.47
N VAL A 325 -21.35 14.96 1.94
CA VAL A 325 -21.10 13.53 1.72
C VAL A 325 -20.57 13.35 0.29
N PRO A 326 -19.42 12.67 0.08
CA PRO A 326 -18.88 12.43 -1.25
C PRO A 326 -19.82 11.55 -2.08
N ARG A 327 -19.79 11.74 -3.40
CA ARG A 327 -20.59 10.96 -4.35
C ARG A 327 -19.74 9.91 -5.05
N GLY A 328 -20.38 8.79 -5.36
CA GLY A 328 -19.69 7.59 -5.86
C GLY A 328 -18.88 6.89 -4.78
N LYS A 329 -18.51 5.63 -5.03
CA LYS A 329 -17.62 4.87 -4.15
C LYS A 329 -16.19 5.26 -4.48
N SER A 330 -15.41 5.64 -3.47
CA SER A 330 -14.03 6.14 -3.58
C SER A 330 -12.87 5.35 -2.93
N SER A 331 -13.05 4.28 -2.14
CA SER A 331 -11.93 3.39 -1.68
C SER A 331 -12.41 2.36 -0.66
N TYR A 332 -11.73 1.20 -0.55
CA TYR A 332 -11.85 0.30 0.58
C TYR A 332 -10.53 0.11 1.34
N GLY A 333 -10.44 0.68 2.55
CA GLY A 333 -9.53 0.24 3.60
C GLY A 333 -8.07 0.70 3.55
N LYS A 334 -7.53 1.11 2.40
CA LYS A 334 -6.13 1.51 2.25
C LYS A 334 -5.99 2.86 1.51
N PRO A 335 -4.93 3.64 1.79
CA PRO A 335 -4.51 4.74 0.94
C PRO A 335 -4.29 4.26 -0.49
N PRO A 336 -4.47 5.13 -1.49
CA PRO A 336 -4.27 4.78 -2.88
C PRO A 336 -2.78 4.62 -3.17
N LEU A 337 -2.48 3.87 -4.24
CA LEU A 337 -1.16 3.94 -4.87
C LEU A 337 -1.13 5.19 -5.75
N TRP A 338 -0.29 6.13 -5.39
CA TRP A 338 0.03 7.26 -6.26
C TRP A 338 0.95 6.80 -7.40
N LEU A 339 0.62 7.25 -8.60
CA LEU A 339 1.43 7.08 -9.79
C LEU A 339 2.30 8.33 -10.01
N PRO A 340 3.41 8.22 -10.77
CA PRO A 340 4.34 9.35 -10.97
C PRO A 340 3.74 10.61 -11.58
N ASP A 341 2.60 10.52 -12.27
CA ASP A 341 1.87 11.64 -12.86
C ASP A 341 0.82 12.24 -11.89
N GLY A 342 0.75 11.76 -10.65
CA GLY A 342 -0.27 12.13 -9.66
C GLY A 342 -1.65 11.50 -9.92
N SER A 343 -1.79 10.65 -10.94
CA SER A 343 -2.91 9.71 -11.00
C SER A 343 -2.80 8.74 -9.83
N PHE A 344 -3.86 8.02 -9.52
CA PHE A 344 -3.78 7.01 -8.48
C PHE A 344 -4.62 5.78 -8.78
N MET A 345 -4.16 4.65 -8.26
CA MET A 345 -4.88 3.38 -8.30
C MET A 345 -5.44 3.09 -6.91
N TRP A 346 -6.60 2.43 -6.86
CA TRP A 346 -7.17 2.00 -5.59
C TRP A 346 -7.67 0.57 -5.62
N HIS A 347 -8.01 0.07 -4.42
CA HIS A 347 -8.79 -1.15 -4.24
C HIS A 347 -10.27 -0.90 -3.90
N THR A 348 -11.17 -1.49 -4.68
CA THR A 348 -12.58 -1.64 -4.29
C THR A 348 -12.75 -2.91 -3.45
N LEU A 349 -13.97 -3.12 -2.98
CA LEU A 349 -14.39 -4.29 -2.25
C LEU A 349 -14.18 -5.57 -3.05
N PHE A 350 -13.77 -6.65 -2.37
CA PHE A 350 -13.44 -7.91 -3.04
C PHE A 350 -14.63 -8.60 -3.71
N TRP A 351 -15.86 -8.25 -3.31
CA TRP A 351 -17.08 -8.70 -3.95
C TRP A 351 -17.53 -7.81 -5.11
N GLU A 352 -16.85 -6.70 -5.37
CA GLU A 352 -17.03 -5.92 -6.60
C GLU A 352 -16.13 -6.51 -7.70
N GLY A 353 -16.72 -6.96 -8.81
CA GLY A 353 -16.02 -7.72 -9.85
C GLY A 353 -14.77 -7.02 -10.41
N ASN A 354 -14.77 -5.68 -10.46
CA ASN A 354 -13.57 -4.89 -10.76
C ASN A 354 -12.95 -4.40 -9.45
N GLN A 355 -11.92 -5.12 -8.97
CA GLN A 355 -11.28 -4.84 -7.68
C GLN A 355 -10.31 -3.65 -7.68
N VAL A 356 -9.98 -3.12 -8.86
CA VAL A 356 -9.07 -1.98 -9.02
C VAL A 356 -9.71 -0.91 -9.88
N ARG A 357 -9.60 0.33 -9.42
CA ARG A 357 -10.00 1.51 -10.19
C ARG A 357 -8.80 2.43 -10.33
N VAL A 358 -8.66 3.05 -11.50
CA VAL A 358 -7.62 4.02 -11.78
C VAL A 358 -8.28 5.38 -11.94
N PHE A 359 -7.83 6.35 -11.17
CA PHE A 359 -8.24 7.74 -11.28
C PHE A 359 -7.11 8.48 -11.97
N ARG A 360 -7.32 8.75 -13.26
CA ARG A 360 -6.39 9.48 -14.11
C ARG A 360 -6.44 10.94 -13.75
N ARG A 361 -5.30 11.54 -13.47
CA ARG A 361 -5.23 12.96 -13.23
C ARG A 361 -5.58 13.73 -14.50
N ILE A 362 -6.39 14.78 -14.38
CA ILE A 362 -6.82 15.63 -15.50
C ILE A 362 -6.53 17.10 -15.20
N ARG A 363 -6.53 17.92 -16.24
CA ARG A 363 -6.34 19.38 -16.14
C ARG A 363 -7.61 20.08 -15.69
#